data_AF-A0A4R4YMR4-F1
#
_entry.id   AF-A0A4R4YMR4-F1
#
_cell.length_a   1.000
_cell.length_b   1.000
_cell.length_c   1.000
_cell.angle_alpha   90.00
_cell.angle_beta   90.00
_cell.angle_gamma   90.00
#
_symmetry.space_group_name_H-M   'P 1'
#
loop_
_entity.id
_entity.type
_entity.pdbx_description
1 polymer ?
#
loop_
_entity_poly.entity_id
_entity_poly.type
_entity_poly.pdbx_seq_one_letter_code
_entity_poly.pdbx_strand_id
1 'polypeptide(L)' 'MRWSEMSTRRRGALVVPGCAEIALTSAVAVDLAFRPQDDVRGRKALWWAGIFVQPVGPIAYLLWGRRRPRS' A
#
# COMPACT_ATOMS: atom_id res chain seq x y z
N MET A 1 -1.79 -23.42 19.16
CA MET A 1 -0.62 -22.65 18.71
C MET A 1 -0.33 -21.58 19.74
N ARG A 2 0.74 -21.73 20.55
CA ARG A 2 1.02 -20.89 21.71
C ARG A 2 2.07 -19.84 21.34
N TRP A 3 1.65 -18.58 21.33
CA TRP A 3 2.43 -17.40 20.91
C TRP A 3 3.71 -17.17 21.74
N SER A 4 3.80 -17.78 22.93
CA SER A 4 4.93 -17.74 23.84
C SER A 4 6.06 -18.73 23.53
N GLU A 5 5.88 -19.68 22.60
CA GLU A 5 6.91 -20.66 22.22
C GLU A 5 7.65 -20.30 20.92
N MET A 6 7.23 -19.24 20.25
CA MET A 6 7.86 -18.79 19.01
C MET A 6 9.01 -17.83 19.33
N SER A 7 10.23 -18.18 18.89
CA SER A 7 11.37 -17.27 18.85
C SER A 7 10.94 -15.88 18.41
N THR A 8 11.40 -14.83 19.09
CA THR A 8 11.10 -13.41 18.81
C THR A 8 11.22 -13.10 17.30
N ARG A 9 12.15 -13.76 16.61
CA ARG A 9 12.37 -13.63 15.17
C ARG A 9 11.19 -14.12 14.33
N ARG A 10 10.53 -15.21 14.73
CA ARG A 10 9.39 -15.81 14.00
C ARG A 10 8.08 -15.05 14.23
N ARG A 11 7.92 -14.48 15.41
CA ARG A 11 6.82 -13.56 15.73
C ARG A 11 6.98 -12.23 14.98
N GLY A 12 8.21 -11.70 14.91
CA GLY A 12 8.54 -10.54 14.08
C GLY A 12 8.25 -10.76 12.59
N ALA A 13 8.52 -11.96 12.06
CA ALA A 13 8.25 -12.29 10.66
C ALA A 13 6.76 -12.24 10.27
N LEU A 14 5.82 -12.37 11.22
CA LEU A 14 4.40 -12.16 10.98
C LEU A 14 3.97 -10.71 11.19
N VAL A 15 4.45 -10.06 12.25
CA VAL A 15 3.98 -8.72 12.64
C VAL A 15 4.53 -7.64 11.70
N VAL A 16 5.80 -7.72 11.32
CA VAL A 16 6.47 -6.72 10.47
C VAL A 16 5.76 -6.53 9.13
N PRO A 17 5.48 -7.58 8.33
CA PRO A 17 4.79 -7.39 7.05
C PRO A 17 3.38 -6.83 7.22
N GLY A 18 2.62 -7.24 8.24
CA GLY A 18 1.29 -6.68 8.51
C GLY A 18 1.35 -5.18 8.85
N CYS A 19 2.30 -4.76 9.69
CA CYS A 19 2.50 -3.34 9.97
C CYS A 19 2.95 -2.56 8.73
N ALA A 20 3.88 -3.11 7.95
CA ALA A 20 4.37 -2.49 6.72
C ALA A 20 3.22 -2.32 5.70
N GLU A 21 2.36 -3.32 5.58
CA GLU A 21 1.22 -3.32 4.68
C GLU A 21 0.15 -2.28 5.07
N ILE A 22 -0.16 -2.15 6.37
CA ILE A 22 -1.06 -1.11 6.88
C ILE A 22 -0.47 0.27 6.60
N ALA A 23 0.82 0.48 6.89
CA ALA A 23 1.50 1.75 6.63
C ALA A 23 1.52 2.10 5.14
N LEU A 24 1.85 1.12 4.28
CA LEU A 24 1.87 1.27 2.83
C LEU A 24 0.50 1.63 2.27
N THR A 25 -0.54 0.89 2.69
CA THR A 25 -1.92 1.11 2.26
C THR A 25 -2.42 2.48 2.69
N SER A 26 -2.10 2.88 3.91
CA SER A 26 -2.45 4.21 4.44
C SER A 26 -1.74 5.32 3.66
N ALA A 27 -0.44 5.18 3.40
CA ALA A 27 0.33 6.15 2.63
C ALA A 27 -0.21 6.29 1.19
N VAL A 28 -0.58 5.18 0.56
CA VAL A 28 -1.18 5.17 -0.77
C VAL A 28 -2.57 5.78 -0.77
N ALA A 29 -3.41 5.48 0.22
CA ALA A 29 -4.75 6.07 0.35
C ALA A 29 -4.67 7.60 0.56
N VAL A 30 -3.73 8.06 1.40
CA VAL A 30 -3.47 9.50 1.61
C VAL A 30 -2.96 10.14 0.32
N ASP A 31 -1.94 9.57 -0.33
CA ASP A 31 -1.44 10.10 -1.61
C ASP A 31 -2.57 10.16 -2.64
N LEU A 32 -3.37 9.11 -2.78
CA LEU A 32 -4.51 9.10 -3.69
C LEU A 32 -5.55 10.14 -3.30
N ALA A 33 -5.89 10.31 -2.02
CA ALA A 33 -6.86 11.30 -1.57
C ALA A 33 -6.42 12.72 -1.94
N PHE A 34 -5.19 13.10 -1.59
CA PHE A 34 -4.66 14.46 -1.78
C PHE A 34 -4.16 14.74 -3.21
N ARG A 35 -3.81 13.72 -4.00
CA ARG A 35 -3.30 13.91 -5.36
C ARG A 35 -4.43 14.32 -6.33
N PRO A 36 -4.24 15.39 -7.11
CA PRO A 36 -5.19 15.78 -8.16
C PRO A 36 -5.38 14.65 -9.15
N GLN A 37 -6.60 14.51 -9.70
CA GLN A 37 -6.92 13.45 -10.65
C GLN A 37 -6.05 13.47 -11.91
N ASP A 38 -5.55 14.65 -12.31
CA ASP A 38 -4.71 14.83 -13.49
C ASP A 38 -3.30 14.21 -13.31
N ASP A 39 -2.84 14.16 -12.05
CA ASP A 39 -1.57 13.56 -11.62
C ASP A 39 -1.68 12.04 -11.35
N VAL A 40 -2.87 11.47 -11.51
CA VAL A 40 -3.11 10.03 -11.39
C VAL A 40 -3.29 9.45 -12.79
N ARG A 41 -2.62 8.33 -13.06
CA ARG A 41 -2.67 7.67 -14.37
C ARG A 41 -3.98 6.90 -14.51
N GLY A 42 -4.99 7.51 -15.14
CA GLY A 42 -6.29 6.89 -15.39
C GLY A 42 -7.35 7.26 -14.34
N ARG A 43 -8.40 6.45 -14.18
CA ARG A 43 -9.52 6.76 -13.28
C ARG A 43 -9.11 6.58 -11.81
N LYS A 44 -9.20 7.65 -11.02
CA LYS A 44 -8.92 7.65 -9.58
C LYS A 44 -9.66 6.54 -8.81
N ALA A 45 -10.90 6.24 -9.21
CA ALA A 45 -11.72 5.18 -8.61
C ALA A 45 -11.16 3.75 -8.84
N LEU A 46 -10.49 3.50 -9.98
CA LEU A 46 -9.86 2.21 -10.25
C LEU A 46 -8.67 1.96 -9.33
N TRP A 47 -7.91 3.02 -9.01
CA TRP A 47 -6.84 2.94 -8.03
C TRP A 47 -7.35 2.74 -6.61
N TRP A 48 -8.48 3.37 -6.24
CA TRP A 48 -9.16 3.06 -4.99
C TRP A 48 -9.54 1.59 -4.87
N ALA A 49 -10.13 1.00 -5.91
CA ALA A 49 -10.43 -0.44 -5.93
C ALA A 49 -9.15 -1.29 -5.91
N GLY A 50 -8.10 -0.86 -6.61
CA GLY A 50 -6.81 -1.54 -6.67
C GLY A 50 -6.15 -1.69 -5.30
N ILE A 51 -6.20 -0.67 -4.44
CA ILE A 51 -5.59 -0.68 -3.10
C ILE A 51 -6.10 -1.82 -2.21
N PHE A 52 -7.32 -2.31 -2.43
CA PHE A 52 -7.89 -3.45 -1.69
C PHE A 52 -7.31 -4.81 -2.11
N VAL A 53 -6.57 -4.88 -3.22
CA VAL A 53 -5.90 -6.11 -3.68
C VAL A 53 -4.53 -6.21 -3.00
N GLN A 54 -4.51 -6.65 -1.75
CA GLN A 54 -3.30 -6.72 -0.94
C GLN A 54 -2.39 -7.92 -1.31
N PRO A 55 -1.06 -7.74 -1.45
CA PRO A 55 -0.26 -6.50 -1.38
C PRO A 55 -0.05 -5.81 -2.74
N VAL A 56 -0.53 -6.42 -3.84
CA VAL A 56 -0.20 -6.03 -5.22
C VAL A 56 -0.71 -4.63 -5.59
N GLY A 57 -1.88 -4.24 -5.07
CA GLY A 57 -2.58 -3.00 -5.34
C GLY A 57 -1.82 -1.73 -4.97
N PRO A 58 -1.43 -1.56 -3.68
CA PRO A 58 -0.62 -0.44 -3.24
C PRO A 58 0.70 -0.31 -4.01
N ILE A 59 1.35 -1.44 -4.30
CA ILE A 59 2.62 -1.49 -5.05
C ILE A 59 2.39 -1.01 -6.50
N ALA A 60 1.34 -1.52 -7.17
CA ALA A 60 1.00 -1.13 -8.53
C ALA A 60 0.67 0.37 -8.62
N TYR A 61 -0.01 0.94 -7.62
CA TYR A 61 -0.29 2.37 -7.57
C TYR A 61 0.98 3.22 -7.45
N LEU A 62 1.89 2.85 -6.55
CA LEU A 62 3.14 3.61 -6.36
C LEU A 62 4.04 3.57 -7.60
N LEU A 63 4.08 2.43 -8.30
CA LEU A 63 4.90 2.25 -9.49
C LEU A 63 4.29 2.85 -10.76
N TRP A 64 2.99 2.66 -10.99
CA TRP A 64 2.32 3.03 -12.25
C TRP A 64 1.19 4.04 -12.11
N GLY A 65 0.58 4.17 -10.92
CA GLY A 65 -0.55 5.06 -10.68
C GLY A 65 -0.18 6.53 -10.54
N ARG A 66 1.03 6.83 -10.05
CA ARG A 66 1.53 8.20 -9.94
C ARG A 66 2.06 8.68 -11.30
N ARG A 67 1.47 9.74 -11.87
CA ARG A 67 2.16 10.54 -12.88
C ARG A 67 3.11 11.49 -12.17
N ARG A 68 4.37 11.52 -12.63
CA ARG A 68 5.30 12.58 -12.23
C ARG A 68 4.91 13.85 -12.99
N PRO A 69 4.88 15.02 -12.35
CA PRO A 69 4.75 16.27 -13.09
C PRO A 69 5.87 16.31 -14.13
N ARG A 70 5.51 16.49 -15.41
CA ARG A 70 6.48 16.73 -16.48
C ARG A 70 7.08 18.11 -16.19
N SER A 71 8.37 18.15 -15.85
CA SER A 71 9.19 19.36 -16.01
C SER A 71 9.48 19.58 -17.48
#